data_AF-A0A2P6QP92-F1
#
_entry.id   AF-A0A2P6QP92-F1
#
_cell.length_a   1.000
_cell.length_b   1.000
_cell.length_c   1.000
_cell.angle_alpha   90.00
_cell.angle_beta   90.00
_cell.angle_gamma   90.00
#
_symmetry.space_group_name_H-M   'P 1'
#
loop_
_entity.id
_entity.type
_entity.pdbx_description
1 polymer ?
#
loop_
_entity_poly.entity_id
_entity_poly.type
_entity_poly.pdbx_seq_one_letter_code
_entity_poly.pdbx_strand_id
1 'polypeptide(L)'
;MTEGILLREIQSDFWLKQYSVIILDEVHEWSLCTDILIGMLSRAIPFCQLVLMSATLQVEDFVKLFPVPPPVIDVSSRQFKVSTKHSVLKEN
;
A
#
# COMPACT_ATOMS: atom_id res chain seq x y z
N MET A 1 -2.42 6.53 11.84
CA MET A 1 -1.12 5.98 12.26
C MET A 1 -0.18 6.08 11.08
N THR A 2 1.08 6.47 11.27
CA THR A 2 2.06 6.48 10.17
C THR A 2 2.77 5.13 10.08
N GLU A 3 3.34 4.83 8.92
CA GLU A 3 4.11 3.60 8.67
C GLU A 3 5.23 3.41 9.71
N GLY A 4 5.93 4.49 10.06
CA GLY A 4 7.00 4.46 11.05
C GLY A 4 6.53 4.10 12.47
N ILE A 5 5.32 4.50 12.86
CA ILE A 5 4.75 4.10 14.15
C ILE A 5 4.41 2.60 14.13
N LEU A 6 3.80 2.12 13.04
CA LEU A 6 3.47 0.71 12.89
C LEU A 6 4.73 -0.17 12.90
N LEU A 7 5.81 0.25 12.23
CA LEU A 7 7.11 -0.43 12.28
C LEU A 7 7.65 -0.53 13.71
N ARG A 8 7.52 0.53 14.50
CA ARG A 8 7.94 0.54 15.91
C ARG A 8 7.09 -0.40 16.77
N GLU A 9 5.81 -0.53 16.47
CA GLU A 9 4.94 -1.50 17.15
C GLU A 9 5.30 -2.93 16.78
N ILE A 10 5.58 -3.23 15.51
CA ILE A 10 6.06 -4.56 15.08
C ILE A 10 7.38 -4.94 15.78
N GLN A 11 8.28 -3.97 16.01
CA GLN A 11 9.50 -4.22 16.78
C GLN A 11 9.21 -4.65 18.22
N SER A 12 8.11 -4.19 18.81
CA SER A 12 7.72 -4.48 20.19
C SER A 12 6.85 -5.74 20.30
N ASP A 13 5.90 -5.91 19.38
CA ASP A 13 5.05 -7.09 19.21
C ASP A 13 4.94 -7.45 17.73
N PHE A 14 5.77 -8.39 17.29
CA PHE A 14 5.81 -8.84 15.90
C PHE A 14 4.47 -9.43 15.42
N TRP A 15 3.68 -9.97 16.34
CA TRP A 15 2.40 -10.59 16.02
C TRP A 15 1.25 -9.60 15.95
N LEU A 16 1.48 -8.34 16.34
CA LEU A 16 0.49 -7.27 16.31
C LEU A 16 -0.86 -7.70 16.90
N LYS A 17 -0.86 -8.38 18.04
CA LYS A 17 -2.04 -9.10 18.58
C LYS A 17 -3.21 -8.17 18.94
N GLN A 18 -2.95 -6.87 19.05
CA GLN A 18 -3.98 -5.86 19.29
C GLN A 18 -4.78 -5.50 18.03
N TYR A 19 -4.32 -5.93 16.85
CA TYR A 19 -4.93 -5.63 15.57
C TYR A 19 -5.53 -6.90 14.96
N SER A 20 -6.83 -6.88 14.73
CA SER A 20 -7.50 -7.91 13.93
C SER A 20 -7.36 -7.65 12.43
N VAL A 21 -7.27 -6.38 12.03
CA VAL A 21 -7.16 -5.92 10.65
C VAL A 21 -6.16 -4.77 10.56
N ILE A 22 -5.29 -4.81 9.56
CA ILE A 22 -4.35 -3.76 9.21
C ILE A 22 -4.65 -3.31 7.78
N ILE A 23 -4.84 -2.01 7.60
CA ILE A 23 -5.06 -1.38 6.30
C ILE A 23 -3.85 -0.50 6.02
N LEU A 24 -3.12 -0.81 4.94
CA LEU A 24 -2.08 0.07 4.41
C LEU A 24 -2.68 0.87 3.26
N ASP A 25 -2.76 2.18 3.46
CA ASP A 25 -3.28 3.12 2.47
C ASP A 25 -2.15 3.70 1.61
N GLU A 26 -2.49 4.23 0.44
CA GLU A 26 -1.55 4.91 -0.47
C GLU A 26 -0.31 4.07 -0.82
N VAL A 27 -0.42 2.74 -0.91
CA VAL A 27 0.77 1.87 -1.11
C VAL A 27 1.52 2.15 -2.43
N HIS A 28 0.89 2.87 -3.35
CA HIS A 28 1.46 3.33 -4.61
C HIS A 28 2.51 4.45 -4.47
N GLU A 29 2.67 5.08 -3.30
CA GLU A 29 3.77 6.01 -3.07
C GLU A 29 5.15 5.32 -3.04
N TRP A 30 5.18 3.97 -3.02
CA TRP A 30 6.39 3.13 -3.11
C TRP A 30 7.52 3.62 -2.18
N SER A 31 7.22 3.70 -0.89
CA SER A 31 8.21 4.01 0.13
C SER A 31 8.93 2.75 0.62
N LEU A 32 10.19 2.90 1.02
CA LEU A 32 10.95 1.81 1.65
C LEU A 32 10.25 1.28 2.92
N CYS A 33 9.58 2.15 3.67
CA CYS A 33 8.83 1.75 4.87
C CYS A 33 7.65 0.86 4.50
N THR A 34 6.92 1.19 3.43
CA THR A 34 5.80 0.38 2.91
C THR A 34 6.29 -1.02 2.52
N ASP A 35 7.41 -1.11 1.80
CA ASP A 35 7.98 -2.39 1.36
C ASP A 35 8.39 -3.27 2.55
N ILE A 36 9.07 -2.69 3.54
CA ILE A 36 9.46 -3.39 4.76
C ILE A 36 8.21 -3.87 5.50
N LEU A 37 7.19 -3.02 5.63
CA LEU A 37 5.93 -3.37 6.28
C LEU A 37 5.23 -4.53 5.57
N ILE A 38 5.05 -4.46 4.26
CA ILE A 38 4.43 -5.54 3.48
C ILE A 38 5.23 -6.83 3.64
N GLY A 39 6.56 -6.77 3.58
CA GLY A 39 7.44 -7.91 3.81
C GLY A 39 7.26 -8.53 5.20
N MET A 40 7.22 -7.74 6.26
CA MET A 40 7.02 -8.23 7.64
C MET A 40 5.60 -8.77 7.85
N LEU A 41 4.59 -8.02 7.39
CA LEU A 41 3.18 -8.35 7.55
C LEU A 41 2.80 -9.60 6.74
N SER A 42 3.41 -9.82 5.57
CA SER A 42 3.20 -11.05 4.78
C SER A 42 3.54 -12.33 5.55
N ARG A 43 4.39 -12.23 6.58
CA ARG A 43 4.78 -13.33 7.47
C ARG A 43 3.92 -13.39 8.75
N ALA A 44 3.29 -12.28 9.13
CA ALA A 44 2.42 -12.15 10.31
C ALA A 44 0.93 -12.41 10.02
N ILE A 45 0.55 -12.66 8.74
CA ILE A 45 -0.83 -12.91 8.28
C ILE A 45 -1.65 -13.92 9.11
N PRO A 46 -1.13 -15.02 9.71
CA PRO A 46 -2.01 -15.93 10.44
C PRO A 46 -2.75 -15.30 11.63
N PHE A 47 -2.36 -14.10 12.07
CA PHE A 47 -2.95 -13.42 13.23
C PHE A 47 -3.82 -12.20 12.89
N CYS A 48 -3.69 -11.61 11.70
CA CYS A 48 -4.42 -10.41 11.30
C CYS A 48 -4.75 -10.40 9.81
N GLN A 49 -5.85 -9.75 9.43
CA GLN A 49 -6.19 -9.51 8.03
C GLN A 49 -5.43 -8.30 7.51
N LEU A 50 -4.82 -8.41 6.32
CA LEU A 50 -4.10 -7.33 5.66
C LEU A 50 -4.90 -6.84 4.45
N VAL A 51 -5.14 -5.53 4.39
CA VAL A 51 -5.74 -4.85 3.23
C VAL A 51 -4.74 -3.82 2.71
N LEU A 52 -4.46 -3.87 1.40
CA LEU A 52 -3.63 -2.88 0.71
C LEU A 52 -4.53 -2.01 -0.16
N MET A 53 -4.45 -0.69 -0.01
CA MET A 53 -5.22 0.28 -0.79
C MET A 53 -4.27 1.12 -1.65
N SER A 54 -4.61 1.24 -2.93
CA SER A 54 -3.83 1.95 -3.94
C SER A 54 -4.76 2.81 -4.81
N ALA A 55 -4.30 4.01 -5.19
CA ALA A 55 -4.98 4.85 -6.18
C ALA A 55 -4.52 4.54 -7.62
N THR A 56 -3.44 3.77 -7.78
CA THR A 56 -2.93 3.38 -9.11
C THR A 56 -3.34 1.96 -9.45
N LEU A 57 -3.50 1.71 -10.75
CA LEU A 57 -3.88 0.43 -11.33
C LEU A 57 -2.75 -0.62 -11.31
N GLN A 58 -1.54 -0.28 -10.87
CA GLN A 58 -0.39 -1.19 -10.85
C GLN A 58 -0.39 -2.08 -9.60
N VAL A 59 -1.51 -2.79 -9.37
CA VAL A 59 -1.68 -3.67 -8.21
C VAL A 59 -0.95 -5.01 -8.41
N GLU A 60 -0.64 -5.37 -9.67
CA GLU A 60 -0.04 -6.65 -10.03
C GLU A 60 1.33 -6.88 -9.40
N ASP A 61 2.10 -5.81 -9.17
CA ASP A 61 3.43 -5.92 -8.58
C ASP A 61 3.37 -6.27 -7.08
N PHE A 62 2.34 -5.78 -6.38
CA PHE A 62 2.10 -6.14 -4.98
C PHE A 62 1.59 -7.57 -4.81
N VAL A 63 0.72 -8.02 -5.72
CA VAL A 63 0.15 -9.37 -5.68
C VAL A 63 1.25 -10.44 -5.77
N LYS A 64 2.32 -10.18 -6.54
CA LYS A 64 3.48 -11.08 -6.68
C LYS A 64 4.32 -11.23 -5.40
N LEU A 65 4.18 -10.31 -4.44
CA LEU A 65 4.91 -10.37 -3.18
C LEU A 65 4.39 -11.48 -2.25
N PHE A 66 3.19 -11.98 -2.50
CA PHE A 66 2.56 -13.01 -1.69
C PHE A 66 2.72 -14.39 -2.31
N PRO A 67 3.00 -15.45 -1.50
CA PRO A 67 3.10 -16.83 -2.01
C PRO A 67 1.83 -17.32 -2.70
N VAL A 68 0.67 -16.87 -2.21
CA VAL A 68 -0.64 -17.07 -2.82
C VAL A 68 -1.17 -15.69 -3.18
N PRO A 69 -1.48 -15.42 -4.47
CA PRO A 69 -2.04 -14.15 -4.91
C PRO A 69 -3.31 -13.79 -4.13
N PRO A 70 -3.34 -12.64 -3.42
CA PRO A 70 -4.57 -12.18 -2.78
C PRO A 70 -5.61 -11.73 -3.83
N PRO A 71 -6.90 -11.74 -3.48
CA PRO A 71 -7.95 -11.20 -4.35
C PRO A 71 -7.75 -9.69 -4.55
N VAL A 72 -7.84 -9.25 -5.80
CA VAL A 72 -7.80 -7.83 -6.18
C VAL A 72 -9.23 -7.33 -6.39
N ILE A 73 -9.54 -6.17 -5.81
CA ILE A 73 -10.85 -5.52 -5.92
C ILE A 73 -10.66 -4.14 -6.54
N ASP A 74 -11.18 -3.96 -7.75
CA ASP A 74 -11.23 -2.65 -8.40
C ASP A 74 -12.52 -1.91 -8.05
N VAL A 75 -12.37 -0.69 -7.52
CA VAL A 75 -13.49 0.19 -7.20
C VAL A 75 -13.63 1.23 -8.30
N SER A 76 -14.66 1.10 -9.13
CA SER A 76 -14.93 2.08 -10.20
C SER A 76 -15.30 3.45 -9.62
N SER A 77 -14.49 4.47 -9.88
CA SER A 77 -14.78 5.86 -9.52
C SER A 77 -15.28 6.67 -10.71
N ARG A 78 -15.99 7.77 -10.46
CA ARG A 78 -16.40 8.71 -11.51
C ARG A 78 -15.25 9.67 -11.79
N GLN A 79 -14.70 9.64 -13.01
CA GLN A 79 -13.74 10.63 -13.47
C GLN A 79 -14.45 11.70 -14.31
N PHE A 80 -14.06 12.96 -14.12
CA PHE A 80 -14.55 14.09 -14.92
C PHE A 80 -13.43 14.59 -15.82
N LYS A 81 -13.77 14.98 -17.04
CA LYS A 81 -12.78 15.47 -18.01
C LYS A 81 -12.19 16.81 -17.52
N VAL A 82 -10.87 16.84 -17.32
CA VAL A 82 -10.12 18.06 -16.95
C VAL A 82 -9.33 18.56 -18.16
N SER A 83 -9.29 19.87 -18.37
CA SER A 83 -8.46 20.48 -19.41
C SER A 83 -7.02 20.67 -18.94
N THR A 84 -6.06 20.08 -19.65
CA THR A 84 -4.62 20.25 -19.37
C THR A 84 -4.03 21.36 -20.24
N LYS A 85 -3.25 22.27 -19.65
CA LYS A 85 -2.48 23.30 -20.38
C LYS A 85 -1.01 23.14 -20.01
N HIS A 86 -0.12 23.17 -20.99
CA HIS A 86 1.33 23.08 -20.80
C HIS A 86 2.00 24.40 -21.19
N SER A 87 3.02 24.83 -20.45
CA SER A 87 3.89 25.94 -20.85
C SER A 87 5.11 25.40 -21.60
N VAL A 88 5.52 26.11 -22.64
CA VAL A 88 6.76 25.81 -23.38
C VAL A 88 7.90 26.57 -22.72
N LEU A 89 8.98 25.87 -22.36
CA LEU A 89 10.21 26.52 -21.90
C LEU A 89 10.82 27.27 -23.09
N LYS A 90 11.09 28.57 -22.93
CA LYS A 90 11.89 29.31 -23.91
C LYS A 90 13.35 28.92 -23.75
N GLU A 91 13.92 28.26 -24.74
CA GLU A 91 15.38 28.16 -24.88
C GLU A 91 15.92 29.56 -25.22
N ASN A 92 16.90 30.02 -24.45
CA ASN A 92 17.70 31.22 -24.72
C ASN A 92 18.97 30.83 -25.48
#